data_AF-A0A0Z9HL77-F1
#
_entry.id   AF-A0A0Z9HL77-F1
#
_cell.length_a   1.000
_cell.length_b   1.000
_cell.length_c   1.000
_cell.angle_alpha   90.00
_cell.angle_beta   90.00
_cell.angle_gamma   90.00
#
_symmetry.space_group_name_H-M   'P 1'
#
loop_
_entity.id
_entity.type
_entity.pdbx_description
1 polymer ?
#
loop_
_entity_poly.entity_id
_entity_poly.type
_entity_poly.pdbx_seq_one_letter_code
_entity_poly.pdbx_strand_id
1 'polypeptide(L)'
;MSKHLKSFLIFYLAASIFLPFMWFINAPLICFVLPLYLTWKNIRHFWDLLKKQLKEYSFWINDGLIFFLGTGLSWLALEMAQVVYVDWPETLVNNQIHSPMQTEAWSGQFFLLLLGVLAYLVLNIFQTKLLPPLLTVLLISCLYPSFVFAVLWTIQLSSLIETDFFTYCYLCLVPFNICLIYSRTILQTIQLWQAELAKQSNPRFPRLSALLQKSLSLPIWLLFFSLPYLAVLGSYLILFGQKPDQLLQMWTETSDWALSEKISPPNAFYDEHYLCTVGAAGHRKLVKPIRMGERHGHRVVVNRQLQIANAFEQILEERCPRLHRCVRSNYDRYGYPISKHIRKAWQADLIYLIMKPAEWLFLIVIYLHDRQPENRIAVQYLPLSKNLLPQENTSN
;
A
#
# COMPACT_ATOMS: atom_id res chain seq x y z
N MET A 1 -26.11 23.40 35.18
CA MET A 1 -25.13 23.31 34.08
C MET A 1 -25.09 24.67 33.36
N SER A 2 -23.96 25.38 33.40
CA SER A 2 -23.81 26.74 32.85
C SER A 2 -24.21 26.79 31.37
N LYS A 3 -24.87 27.87 30.94
CA LYS A 3 -25.32 28.10 29.55
C LYS A 3 -24.15 28.00 28.56
N HIS A 4 -22.96 28.40 29.00
CA HIS A 4 -21.71 28.27 28.24
C HIS A 4 -21.25 26.81 28.09
N LEU A 5 -21.43 25.98 29.12
CA LEU A 5 -21.06 24.55 29.05
C LEU A 5 -21.98 23.78 28.10
N LYS A 6 -23.29 24.09 28.09
CA LYS A 6 -24.23 23.51 27.10
C LYS A 6 -23.89 23.91 25.67
N SER A 7 -23.56 25.18 25.44
CA SER A 7 -23.23 25.66 24.10
C SER A 7 -21.90 25.09 23.60
N PHE A 8 -20.90 24.95 24.48
CA PHE A 8 -19.65 24.25 24.18
C PHE A 8 -19.88 22.77 23.88
N LEU A 9 -20.72 22.07 24.66
CA LEU A 9 -21.01 20.66 24.43
C LEU A 9 -21.71 20.42 23.09
N ILE A 10 -22.65 21.30 22.70
CA ILE A 10 -23.36 21.22 21.42
C ILE A 10 -22.41 21.48 20.26
N PHE A 11 -21.54 22.49 20.36
CA PHE A 11 -20.52 22.75 19.35
C PHE A 11 -19.53 21.59 19.23
N TYR A 12 -19.06 21.04 20.35
CA TYR A 12 -18.18 19.89 20.37
C TYR A 12 -18.84 18.65 19.78
N LEU A 13 -20.11 18.38 20.11
CA LEU A 13 -20.87 17.26 19.54
C LEU A 13 -21.05 17.45 18.03
N ALA A 14 -21.46 18.65 17.60
CA ALA A 14 -21.63 18.97 16.19
C ALA A 14 -20.30 18.84 15.43
N ALA A 15 -19.21 19.43 15.92
CA ALA A 15 -17.88 19.28 15.32
C ALA A 15 -17.42 17.81 15.29
N SER A 16 -17.63 17.06 16.37
CA SER A 16 -17.26 15.64 16.46
C SER A 16 -18.06 14.72 15.53
N ILE A 17 -19.24 15.13 15.08
CA ILE A 17 -20.08 14.37 14.13
C ILE A 17 -19.84 14.86 12.70
N PHE A 18 -19.77 16.18 12.49
CA PHE A 18 -19.59 16.79 11.17
C PHE A 18 -18.19 16.58 10.60
N LEU A 19 -17.11 16.68 11.40
CA LEU A 19 -15.75 16.47 10.89
C LEU A 19 -15.53 15.05 10.34
N PRO A 20 -15.91 13.96 11.06
CA PRO A 20 -15.80 12.61 10.52
C PRO A 20 -16.75 12.37 9.34
N PHE A 21 -17.94 12.94 9.35
CA PHE A 21 -18.90 12.83 8.24
C PHE A 21 -18.38 13.53 6.97
N MET A 22 -17.79 14.72 7.11
CA MET A 22 -17.10 15.39 6.01
C MET A 22 -15.90 14.58 5.53
N TRP A 23 -15.13 13.95 6.42
CA TRP A 23 -14.06 13.05 6.03
C TRP A 23 -14.56 11.83 5.25
N PHE A 24 -15.68 11.24 5.65
CA PHE A 24 -16.27 10.08 4.98
C PHE A 24 -16.73 10.40 3.55
N ILE A 25 -17.22 11.62 3.31
CA ILE A 25 -17.62 12.09 1.97
C ILE A 25 -16.40 12.51 1.13
N ASN A 26 -15.41 13.17 1.74
CA ASN A 26 -14.25 13.69 1.02
C ASN A 26 -13.17 12.63 0.76
N ALA A 27 -13.04 11.59 1.59
CA ALA A 27 -12.02 10.57 1.42
C ALA A 27 -12.13 9.81 0.08
N PRO A 28 -13.31 9.35 -0.38
CA PRO A 28 -13.45 8.76 -1.71
C PRO A 28 -13.09 9.73 -2.84
N LEU A 29 -13.43 11.01 -2.68
CA LEU A 29 -13.11 12.05 -3.66
C LEU A 29 -11.59 12.26 -3.76
N ILE A 30 -10.90 12.31 -2.63
CA ILE A 30 -9.45 12.46 -2.56
C ILE A 30 -8.74 11.19 -3.04
N CYS A 31 -9.23 10.00 -2.69
CA CYS A 31 -8.59 8.74 -3.06
C CYS A 31 -8.80 8.37 -4.53
N PHE A 32 -9.96 8.65 -5.12
CA PHE A 32 -10.29 8.16 -6.47
C PHE A 32 -10.44 9.27 -7.51
N VAL A 33 -11.13 10.36 -7.19
CA VAL A 33 -11.42 11.42 -8.17
C VAL A 33 -10.19 12.31 -8.40
N LEU A 34 -9.49 12.68 -7.32
CA LEU A 34 -8.34 13.59 -7.40
C LEU A 34 -7.18 13.02 -8.23
N PRO A 35 -6.73 11.76 -8.09
CA PRO A 35 -5.67 11.19 -8.92
C PRO A 35 -6.03 11.18 -10.40
N LEU A 36 -7.27 10.84 -10.74
CA LEU A 36 -7.76 10.86 -12.12
C LEU A 36 -7.79 12.28 -12.68
N TYR A 37 -8.25 13.25 -11.90
CA TYR A 37 -8.25 14.65 -12.29
C TYR A 37 -6.84 15.22 -12.52
N LEU A 38 -5.89 14.90 -11.62
CA LEU A 38 -4.49 15.27 -11.76
C LEU A 38 -3.88 14.63 -13.02
N THR A 39 -4.20 13.37 -13.29
CA THR A 39 -3.77 12.66 -14.50
C THR A 39 -4.31 13.33 -15.76
N TRP A 40 -5.61 13.63 -15.80
CA TRP A 40 -6.24 14.32 -16.93
C TRP A 40 -5.61 15.70 -17.17
N LYS A 41 -5.37 16.49 -16.11
CA LYS A 41 -4.65 17.76 -16.21
C LYS A 41 -3.26 17.57 -16.81
N ASN A 42 -2.51 16.58 -16.31
CA ASN A 42 -1.15 16.32 -16.78
C ASN A 42 -1.12 15.95 -18.27
N ILE A 43 -2.05 15.10 -18.74
CA ILE A 43 -2.23 14.76 -20.16
C ILE A 43 -2.56 16.00 -20.98
N ARG A 44 -3.53 16.80 -20.54
CA ARG A 44 -3.92 18.03 -21.25
C ARG A 44 -2.74 18.98 -21.41
N HIS A 45 -1.96 19.18 -20.36
CA HIS A 45 -0.77 20.05 -20.40
C HIS A 45 0.30 19.52 -21.34
N PHE A 46 0.53 18.20 -21.35
CA PHE A 46 1.45 17.59 -22.30
C PHE A 46 0.98 17.83 -23.75
N TRP A 47 -0.32 17.71 -24.00
CA TRP A 47 -0.90 17.97 -25.32
C TRP A 47 -0.81 19.45 -25.74
N ASP A 48 -1.06 20.38 -24.82
CA ASP A 48 -0.93 21.81 -25.06
C ASP A 48 0.54 22.20 -25.36
N LEU A 49 1.51 21.52 -24.75
CA LEU A 49 2.94 21.67 -25.06
C LEU A 49 3.25 21.25 -26.50
N LEU A 50 2.74 20.08 -26.93
CA LEU A 50 2.94 19.59 -28.30
C LEU A 50 2.37 20.55 -29.33
N LYS A 51 1.26 21.23 -29.01
CA LYS A 51 0.65 22.26 -29.86
C LYS A 51 1.33 23.62 -29.82
N LYS A 52 2.38 23.81 -29.01
CA LYS A 52 3.05 25.10 -28.75
C LYS A 52 2.08 26.19 -28.25
N GLN A 53 1.00 25.80 -27.57
CA GLN A 53 -0.05 26.69 -27.07
C GLN A 53 0.10 27.03 -25.59
N LEU A 54 1.15 26.53 -24.93
CA LEU A 54 1.35 26.70 -23.51
C LEU A 54 1.70 28.14 -23.15
N LYS A 55 0.86 28.75 -22.29
CA LYS A 55 1.20 29.95 -21.53
C LYS A 55 2.05 29.56 -20.31
N GLU A 56 2.93 30.46 -19.87
CA GLU A 56 3.70 30.34 -18.63
C GLU A 56 2.74 30.08 -17.46
N TYR A 57 2.64 28.83 -17.01
CA TYR A 57 1.79 28.44 -15.89
C TYR A 57 2.60 27.65 -14.88
N SER A 58 2.35 27.89 -13.59
CA SER A 58 3.08 27.26 -12.49
C SER A 58 2.57 25.81 -12.30
N PHE A 59 3.27 24.84 -12.89
CA PHE A 59 2.91 23.41 -12.86
C PHE A 59 3.20 22.71 -11.51
N TRP A 60 3.95 23.38 -10.65
CA TRP A 60 4.56 22.86 -9.42
C TRP A 60 3.57 22.27 -8.42
N ILE A 61 2.39 22.86 -8.30
CA ILE A 61 1.39 22.41 -7.32
C ILE A 61 0.82 21.05 -7.75
N ASN A 62 0.44 20.91 -9.02
CA ASN A 62 -0.12 19.65 -9.52
C ASN A 62 0.95 18.55 -9.53
N ASP A 63 2.17 18.87 -9.99
CA ASP A 63 3.27 17.92 -10.04
C ASP A 63 3.68 17.48 -8.62
N GLY A 64 3.74 18.44 -7.67
CA GLY A 64 3.98 18.14 -6.25
C GLY A 64 2.89 17.24 -5.65
N LEU A 65 1.61 17.49 -5.94
CA LEU A 65 0.53 16.60 -5.52
C LEU A 65 0.70 15.19 -6.10
N ILE A 66 1.10 15.05 -7.37
CA ILE A 66 1.37 13.74 -7.97
C ILE A 66 2.53 13.04 -7.25
N PHE A 67 3.65 13.74 -7.00
CA PHE A 67 4.82 13.16 -6.34
C PHE A 67 4.53 12.74 -4.89
N PHE A 68 3.85 13.56 -4.10
CA PHE A 68 3.67 13.31 -2.66
C PHE A 68 2.35 12.63 -2.32
N LEU A 69 1.22 13.18 -2.79
CA LEU A 69 -0.08 12.58 -2.53
C LEU A 69 -0.27 11.30 -3.34
N GLY A 70 0.16 11.29 -4.61
CA GLY A 70 0.09 10.10 -5.46
C GLY A 70 0.87 8.92 -4.87
N THR A 71 2.12 9.12 -4.45
CA THR A 71 2.92 8.05 -3.83
C THR A 71 2.32 7.56 -2.52
N GLY A 72 1.83 8.46 -1.66
CA GLY A 72 1.13 8.09 -0.43
C GLY A 72 -0.15 7.27 -0.69
N LEU A 73 -0.91 7.63 -1.71
CA LEU A 73 -2.10 6.87 -2.12
C LEU A 73 -1.74 5.51 -2.73
N SER A 74 -0.66 5.40 -3.50
CA SER A 74 -0.17 4.13 -4.01
C SER A 74 0.28 3.20 -2.87
N TRP A 75 0.94 3.74 -1.84
CA TRP A 75 1.27 2.97 -0.63
C TRP A 75 0.02 2.40 0.05
N LEU A 76 -1.00 3.25 0.26
CA LEU A 76 -2.27 2.81 0.84
C LEU A 76 -2.97 1.75 -0.02
N ALA A 77 -2.90 1.85 -1.35
CA ALA A 77 -3.46 0.85 -2.25
C ALA A 77 -2.74 -0.51 -2.14
N LEU A 78 -1.41 -0.52 -2.01
CA LEU A 78 -0.65 -1.75 -1.76
C LEU A 78 -1.01 -2.39 -0.40
N GLU A 79 -1.17 -1.60 0.65
CA GLU A 79 -1.65 -2.12 1.94
C GLU A 79 -3.06 -2.72 1.86
N MET A 80 -3.95 -2.13 1.04
CA MET A 80 -5.28 -2.68 0.81
C MET A 80 -5.21 -4.02 0.06
N ALA A 81 -4.25 -4.16 -0.85
CA ALA A 81 -3.90 -5.39 -1.56
C ALA A 81 -3.19 -6.45 -0.69
N GLN A 82 -3.08 -6.25 0.63
CA GLN A 82 -2.44 -7.18 1.58
C GLN A 82 -0.93 -7.36 1.37
N VAL A 83 -0.26 -6.39 0.75
CA VAL A 83 1.19 -6.37 0.63
C VAL A 83 1.83 -6.12 1.98
N VAL A 84 2.74 -7.00 2.39
CA VAL A 84 3.56 -6.86 3.58
C VAL A 84 5.00 -6.59 3.15
N TYR A 85 5.62 -5.58 3.73
CA TYR A 85 6.96 -5.14 3.37
C TYR A 85 8.05 -5.98 4.05
N VAL A 86 8.06 -7.26 3.71
CA VAL A 86 9.07 -8.25 4.11
C VAL A 86 9.57 -9.00 2.88
N ASP A 87 10.81 -9.48 2.95
CA ASP A 87 11.43 -10.24 1.87
C ASP A 87 10.90 -11.68 1.79
N TRP A 88 11.08 -12.30 0.62
CA TRP A 88 10.57 -13.62 0.25
C TRP A 88 10.88 -14.80 1.21
N PRO A 89 11.96 -14.83 2.04
CA PRO A 89 12.19 -15.97 2.91
C PRO A 89 11.21 -16.08 4.08
N GLU A 90 10.51 -15.00 4.42
CA GLU A 90 9.59 -14.96 5.54
C GLU A 90 8.30 -15.73 5.24
N THR A 91 7.71 -16.37 6.26
CA THR A 91 6.43 -17.06 6.09
C THR A 91 5.28 -16.10 6.35
N LEU A 92 4.47 -15.82 5.32
CA LEU A 92 3.31 -14.94 5.44
C LEU A 92 2.06 -15.67 5.94
N VAL A 93 1.01 -14.89 6.21
CA VAL A 93 -0.25 -15.39 6.77
C VAL A 93 -1.42 -15.17 5.82
N ASN A 94 -2.26 -16.20 5.65
CA ASN A 94 -3.49 -16.16 4.85
C ASN A 94 -3.23 -15.67 3.41
N ASN A 95 -3.78 -14.50 3.03
CA ASN A 95 -3.72 -13.93 1.69
C ASN A 95 -2.70 -12.77 1.57
N GLN A 96 -1.75 -12.68 2.50
CA GLN A 96 -0.70 -11.68 2.44
C GLN A 96 0.25 -11.96 1.26
N ILE A 97 0.80 -10.88 0.70
CA ILE A 97 1.70 -10.89 -0.44
C ILE A 97 3.01 -10.23 -0.02
N HIS A 98 4.15 -10.73 -0.49
CA HIS A 98 5.47 -10.16 -0.17
C HIS A 98 5.69 -8.78 -0.81
N SER A 99 6.75 -8.09 -0.38
CA SER A 99 7.10 -6.79 -0.94
C SER A 99 7.38 -6.88 -2.45
N PRO A 100 6.90 -5.93 -3.28
CA PRO A 100 7.20 -5.91 -4.71
C PRO A 100 8.65 -5.61 -5.05
N MET A 101 9.42 -5.13 -4.08
CA MET A 101 10.86 -4.88 -4.21
C MET A 101 11.58 -5.36 -2.95
N GLN A 102 12.76 -5.94 -3.13
CA GLN A 102 13.62 -6.36 -2.02
C GLN A 102 13.94 -5.19 -1.08
N THR A 103 13.82 -5.42 0.23
CA THR A 103 13.94 -4.36 1.24
C THR A 103 15.34 -3.78 1.36
N GLU A 104 16.38 -4.61 1.16
CA GLU A 104 17.79 -4.17 1.22
C GLU A 104 18.13 -3.11 0.15
N ALA A 105 17.43 -3.12 -0.99
CA ALA A 105 17.69 -2.23 -2.11
C ALA A 105 16.99 -0.86 -1.98
N TRP A 106 16.16 -0.67 -0.96
CA TRP A 106 15.31 0.52 -0.83
C TRP A 106 16.13 1.81 -0.74
N SER A 107 17.25 1.82 -0.02
CA SER A 107 18.07 3.04 0.15
C SER A 107 18.66 3.54 -1.18
N GLY A 108 19.23 2.63 -1.97
CA GLY A 108 19.76 2.94 -3.31
C GLY A 108 18.65 3.44 -4.25
N GLN A 109 17.46 2.84 -4.15
CA GLN A 109 16.30 3.28 -4.91
C GLN A 109 15.82 4.67 -4.51
N PHE A 110 15.68 4.95 -3.20
CA PHE A 110 15.31 6.28 -2.72
C PHE A 110 16.31 7.33 -3.15
N PHE A 111 17.61 7.01 -3.11
CA PHE A 111 18.66 7.90 -3.59
C PHE A 111 18.51 8.21 -5.09
N LEU A 112 18.26 7.20 -5.93
CA LEU A 112 18.04 7.39 -7.37
C LEU A 112 16.81 8.25 -7.65
N LEU A 113 15.67 7.98 -7.00
CA LEU A 113 14.44 8.75 -7.19
C LEU A 113 14.59 10.19 -6.71
N LEU A 114 15.22 10.39 -5.55
CA LEU A 114 15.48 11.71 -4.99
C LEU A 114 16.25 12.56 -5.98
N LEU A 115 17.29 12.01 -6.60
CA LEU A 115 18.12 12.74 -7.54
C LEU A 115 17.36 13.09 -8.83
N GLY A 116 16.51 12.19 -9.32
CA GLY A 116 15.59 12.49 -10.42
C GLY A 116 14.59 13.61 -10.09
N VAL A 117 14.03 13.62 -8.88
CA VAL A 117 13.14 14.70 -8.40
C VAL A 117 13.92 16.01 -8.28
N LEU A 118 15.12 16.00 -7.69
CA LEU A 118 15.97 17.19 -7.59
C LEU A 118 16.33 17.76 -8.97
N ALA A 119 16.68 16.89 -9.92
CA ALA A 119 16.97 17.31 -11.29
C ALA A 119 15.75 17.95 -11.97
N TYR A 120 14.57 17.36 -11.78
CA TYR A 120 13.30 17.93 -12.21
C TYR A 120 13.06 19.30 -11.56
N LEU A 121 13.27 19.45 -10.25
CA LEU A 121 13.07 20.73 -9.55
C LEU A 121 14.02 21.80 -10.10
N VAL A 122 15.31 21.49 -10.31
CA VAL A 122 16.27 22.46 -10.85
C VAL A 122 15.88 22.89 -12.27
N LEU A 123 15.59 21.92 -13.16
CA LEU A 123 15.17 22.22 -14.53
C LEU A 123 13.91 23.07 -14.57
N ASN A 124 12.97 22.83 -13.65
CA ASN A 124 11.74 23.59 -13.62
C ASN A 124 11.93 24.99 -13.00
N ILE A 125 12.78 25.18 -11.98
CA ILE A 125 12.97 26.48 -11.29
C ILE A 125 13.51 27.51 -12.29
N PHE A 126 14.37 27.03 -13.19
CA PHE A 126 14.99 27.82 -14.23
C PHE A 126 14.29 27.66 -15.59
N GLN A 127 13.00 27.30 -15.63
CA GLN A 127 12.18 27.08 -16.84
C GLN A 127 12.35 28.14 -17.93
N THR A 128 12.55 29.41 -17.58
CA THR A 128 12.65 30.51 -18.54
C THR A 128 14.09 30.94 -18.83
N LYS A 129 15.07 30.38 -18.11
CA LYS A 129 16.48 30.71 -18.22
C LYS A 129 17.24 29.55 -18.85
N LEU A 130 18.05 29.85 -19.84
CA LEU A 130 18.96 28.86 -20.39
C LEU A 130 20.02 28.52 -19.33
N LEU A 131 19.97 27.30 -18.79
CA LEU A 131 21.03 26.78 -17.94
C LEU A 131 22.30 26.53 -18.78
N PRO A 132 23.49 26.44 -18.16
CA PRO A 132 24.68 25.99 -18.88
C PRO A 132 24.45 24.64 -19.60
N PRO A 133 24.98 24.44 -20.82
CA PRO A 133 24.64 23.26 -21.62
C PRO A 133 25.04 21.95 -20.95
N LEU A 134 26.23 21.89 -20.35
CA LEU A 134 26.68 20.70 -19.62
C LEU A 134 25.77 20.37 -18.43
N LEU A 135 25.39 21.39 -17.65
CA LEU A 135 24.48 21.22 -16.52
C LEU A 135 23.10 20.72 -17.00
N THR A 136 22.60 21.27 -18.12
CA THR A 136 21.33 20.84 -18.72
C THR A 136 21.36 19.36 -19.09
N VAL A 137 22.41 18.91 -19.79
CA VAL A 137 22.57 17.51 -20.20
C VAL A 137 22.65 16.60 -18.97
N LEU A 138 23.41 16.97 -17.95
CA LEU A 138 23.51 16.21 -16.70
C LEU A 138 22.16 16.08 -16.00
N LEU A 139 21.42 17.18 -15.85
CA LEU A 139 20.10 17.18 -15.20
C LEU A 139 19.07 16.33 -15.98
N ILE A 140 19.02 16.46 -17.31
CA ILE A 140 18.14 15.62 -18.14
C ILE A 140 18.53 14.15 -18.02
N SER A 141 19.82 13.84 -17.99
CA SER A 141 20.32 12.47 -17.85
C SER A 141 19.87 11.81 -16.55
N CYS A 142 19.73 12.59 -15.46
CA CYS A 142 19.24 12.13 -14.18
C CYS A 142 17.74 11.74 -14.18
N LEU A 143 16.96 12.18 -15.17
CA LEU A 143 15.53 11.85 -15.27
C LEU A 143 15.29 10.45 -15.85
N TYR A 144 16.18 9.97 -16.73
CA TYR A 144 16.00 8.68 -17.43
C TYR A 144 15.95 7.46 -16.51
N PRO A 145 16.82 7.32 -15.49
CA PRO A 145 16.76 6.20 -14.57
C PRO A 145 15.42 6.12 -13.82
N SER A 146 14.87 7.27 -13.40
CA SER A 146 13.54 7.33 -12.79
C SER A 146 12.43 6.95 -13.77
N PHE A 147 12.59 7.24 -15.07
CA PHE A 147 11.68 6.78 -16.12
C PHE A 147 11.74 5.26 -16.28
N VAL A 148 12.95 4.69 -16.37
CA VAL A 148 13.16 3.22 -16.45
C VAL A 148 12.56 2.54 -15.22
N PHE A 149 12.81 3.08 -14.04
CA PHE A 149 12.22 2.59 -12.80
C PHE A 149 10.68 2.61 -12.85
N ALA A 150 10.06 3.71 -13.31
CA ALA A 150 8.61 3.80 -13.41
C ALA A 150 8.03 2.71 -14.36
N VAL A 151 8.73 2.40 -15.46
CA VAL A 151 8.35 1.31 -16.36
C VAL A 151 8.52 -0.05 -15.70
N LEU A 152 9.68 -0.34 -15.09
CA LEU A 152 9.92 -1.60 -14.39
C LEU A 152 8.92 -1.81 -13.25
N TRP A 153 8.58 -0.75 -12.52
CA TRP A 153 7.55 -0.77 -11.49
C TRP A 153 6.17 -1.16 -12.05
N THR A 154 5.76 -0.62 -13.20
CA THR A 154 4.51 -1.04 -13.85
C THR A 154 4.54 -2.50 -14.29
N ILE A 155 5.68 -2.97 -14.81
CA ILE A 155 5.84 -4.38 -15.20
C ILE A 155 5.78 -5.27 -13.95
N GLN A 156 6.50 -4.92 -12.89
CA GLN A 156 6.54 -5.70 -11.64
C GLN A 156 5.15 -5.93 -11.05
N LEU A 157 4.32 -4.88 -11.04
CA LEU A 157 2.95 -4.94 -10.53
C LEU A 157 1.97 -5.67 -11.47
N SER A 158 2.37 -6.07 -12.68
CA SER A 158 1.46 -6.66 -13.67
C SER A 158 0.88 -8.01 -13.26
N SER A 159 1.45 -8.70 -12.26
CA SER A 159 0.83 -9.89 -11.66
C SER A 159 -0.56 -9.59 -11.07
N LEU A 160 -0.81 -8.35 -10.64
CA LEU A 160 -2.11 -7.90 -10.15
C LEU A 160 -3.18 -7.81 -11.24
N ILE A 161 -2.83 -7.87 -12.53
CA ILE A 161 -3.82 -7.82 -13.62
C ILE A 161 -4.83 -8.97 -13.50
N GLU A 162 -4.36 -10.15 -13.10
CA GLU A 162 -5.21 -11.34 -12.99
C GLU A 162 -6.04 -11.33 -11.69
N THR A 163 -5.47 -10.83 -10.59
CA THR A 163 -6.11 -10.89 -9.26
C THR A 163 -6.94 -9.66 -8.93
N ASP A 164 -6.47 -8.47 -9.29
CA ASP A 164 -7.10 -7.18 -8.99
C ASP A 164 -6.74 -6.10 -10.03
N PHE A 165 -7.38 -6.18 -11.20
CA PHE A 165 -7.19 -5.27 -12.33
C PHE A 165 -7.39 -3.79 -11.97
N PHE A 166 -8.34 -3.48 -11.09
CA PHE A 166 -8.63 -2.09 -10.72
C PHE A 166 -7.51 -1.50 -9.88
N THR A 167 -7.00 -2.26 -8.90
CA THR A 167 -5.85 -1.84 -8.10
C THR A 167 -4.60 -1.69 -8.97
N TYR A 168 -4.36 -2.61 -9.91
CA TYR A 168 -3.27 -2.46 -10.89
C TYR A 168 -3.37 -1.15 -11.67
N CYS A 169 -4.53 -0.84 -12.26
CA CYS A 169 -4.73 0.39 -13.02
C CYS A 169 -4.53 1.64 -12.16
N TYR A 170 -5.00 1.60 -10.92
CA TYR A 170 -4.82 2.68 -9.96
C TYR A 170 -3.34 2.91 -9.61
N LEU A 171 -2.60 1.84 -9.32
CA LEU A 171 -1.17 1.90 -9.02
C LEU A 171 -0.34 2.37 -10.21
N CYS A 172 -0.81 2.15 -11.44
CA CYS A 172 -0.17 2.65 -12.67
C CYS A 172 -0.32 4.16 -12.89
N LEU A 173 -1.23 4.85 -12.19
CA LEU A 173 -1.44 6.29 -12.39
C LEU A 173 -0.20 7.11 -12.04
N VAL A 174 0.47 6.81 -10.92
CA VAL A 174 1.67 7.53 -10.48
C VAL A 174 2.84 7.37 -11.46
N PRO A 175 3.30 6.16 -11.80
CA PRO A 175 4.40 5.99 -12.76
C PRO A 175 4.05 6.59 -14.13
N PHE A 176 2.81 6.46 -14.61
CA PHE A 176 2.36 7.10 -15.85
C PHE A 176 2.51 8.62 -15.79
N ASN A 177 2.05 9.25 -14.71
CA ASN A 177 2.16 10.70 -14.55
C ASN A 177 3.61 11.17 -14.42
N ILE A 178 4.46 10.45 -13.70
CA ILE A 178 5.89 10.76 -13.57
C ILE A 178 6.54 10.73 -14.96
N CYS A 179 6.27 9.69 -15.76
CA CYS A 179 6.74 9.61 -17.14
C CYS A 179 6.31 10.81 -17.98
N LEU A 180 5.04 11.24 -17.88
CA LEU A 180 4.55 12.44 -18.56
C LEU A 180 5.22 13.73 -18.09
N ILE A 181 5.41 13.89 -16.77
CA ILE A 181 6.06 15.06 -16.18
C ILE A 181 7.50 15.18 -16.70
N TYR A 182 8.28 14.10 -16.62
CA TYR A 182 9.65 14.10 -17.12
C TYR A 182 9.72 14.30 -18.62
N SER A 183 8.84 13.65 -19.40
CA SER A 183 8.75 13.88 -20.85
C SER A 183 8.46 15.34 -21.17
N ARG A 184 7.54 15.96 -20.44
CA ARG A 184 7.20 17.39 -20.57
C ARG A 184 8.42 18.27 -20.28
N THR A 185 9.11 18.05 -19.16
CA THR A 185 10.28 18.85 -18.76
C THR A 185 11.42 18.72 -19.77
N ILE A 186 11.68 17.51 -20.28
CA ILE A 186 12.69 17.29 -21.34
C ILE A 186 12.31 18.05 -22.61
N LEU A 187 11.06 17.90 -23.07
CA LEU A 187 10.59 18.57 -24.30
C LEU A 187 10.65 20.10 -24.17
N GLN A 188 10.23 20.68 -23.04
CA GLN A 188 10.34 22.11 -22.78
C GLN A 188 11.80 22.58 -22.84
N THR A 189 12.68 21.86 -22.16
CA THR A 189 14.12 22.21 -22.11
C THR A 189 14.73 22.17 -23.51
N ILE A 190 14.40 21.15 -24.30
CA ILE A 190 14.86 21.02 -25.69
C ILE A 190 14.32 22.16 -26.57
N GLN A 191 13.04 22.51 -26.45
CA GLN A 191 12.43 23.59 -27.22
C GLN A 191 13.09 24.95 -26.92
N LEU A 192 13.45 25.21 -25.66
CA LEU A 192 14.18 26.42 -25.25
C LEU A 192 15.56 26.47 -25.91
N TRP A 193 16.32 25.38 -25.85
CA TRP A 193 17.63 25.28 -26.48
C TRP A 193 17.56 25.41 -28.01
N GLN A 194 16.54 24.82 -28.64
CA GLN A 194 16.30 24.96 -30.08
C GLN A 194 15.98 26.41 -30.47
N ALA A 195 15.15 27.10 -29.69
CA ALA A 195 14.81 28.49 -29.93
C ALA A 195 16.03 29.40 -29.80
N GLU A 196 16.93 29.14 -28.84
CA GLU A 196 18.16 29.91 -28.68
C GLU A 196 19.17 29.64 -29.79
N LEU A 197 19.35 28.38 -30.19
CA LEU A 197 20.18 28.01 -31.34
C LEU A 197 19.67 28.64 -32.64
N ALA A 198 18.36 28.78 -32.81
CA ALA A 198 17.75 29.41 -33.99
C ALA A 198 18.01 30.93 -34.07
N LYS A 199 18.27 31.61 -32.95
CA LYS A 199 18.63 33.04 -32.94
C LYS A 199 20.08 33.29 -33.41
N GLN A 200 20.94 32.27 -33.40
CA GLN A 200 22.32 32.41 -33.84
C GLN A 200 22.38 32.48 -35.37
N SER A 201 22.59 33.69 -35.91
CA SER A 201 22.62 33.93 -37.36
C SER A 201 23.87 33.39 -38.07
N ASN A 202 25.02 33.29 -37.37
CA ASN A 202 26.28 32.80 -37.92
C ASN A 202 27.03 31.91 -36.91
N PRO A 203 26.69 30.60 -36.81
CA PRO A 203 27.39 29.70 -35.92
C PRO A 203 28.85 29.52 -36.37
N ARG A 204 29.80 29.60 -35.42
CA ARG A 204 31.25 29.42 -35.68
C ARG A 204 31.58 28.07 -36.33
N PHE A 205 30.76 27.05 -36.07
CA PHE A 205 30.88 25.70 -36.63
C PHE A 205 29.52 25.22 -37.20
N PRO A 206 29.19 25.52 -38.46
CA PRO A 206 27.84 25.31 -39.01
C PRO A 206 27.45 23.82 -39.13
N ARG A 207 28.42 22.93 -39.38
CA ARG A 207 28.17 21.48 -39.40
C ARG A 207 27.84 20.95 -38.00
N LEU A 208 28.55 21.42 -36.99
CA LEU A 208 28.34 21.02 -35.60
C LEU A 208 26.99 21.55 -35.08
N SER A 209 26.63 22.80 -35.41
CA SER A 209 25.32 23.33 -35.04
C SER A 209 24.16 22.58 -35.71
N ALA A 210 24.32 22.18 -36.98
CA ALA A 210 23.33 21.35 -37.67
C ALA A 210 23.20 19.95 -37.05
N LEU A 211 24.33 19.32 -36.68
CA LEU A 211 24.34 18.05 -35.96
C LEU A 211 23.68 18.17 -34.58
N LEU A 212 23.96 19.25 -33.84
CA LEU A 212 23.36 19.53 -32.53
C LEU A 212 21.85 19.77 -32.62
N GLN A 213 21.39 20.52 -33.62
CA GLN A 213 19.95 20.69 -33.87
C GLN A 213 19.27 19.35 -34.18
N LYS A 214 19.93 18.49 -34.96
CA LYS A 214 19.44 17.14 -35.28
C LYS A 214 19.51 16.19 -34.08
N SER A 215 20.50 16.31 -33.18
CA SER A 215 20.56 15.49 -31.98
C SER A 215 19.49 15.89 -30.96
N LEU A 216 19.20 17.19 -30.84
CA LEU A 216 18.14 17.71 -29.97
C LEU A 216 16.74 17.24 -30.38
N SER A 217 16.50 16.87 -31.64
CA SER A 217 15.22 16.32 -32.08
C SER A 217 15.02 14.84 -31.71
N LEU A 218 16.08 14.14 -31.29
CA LEU A 218 16.07 12.75 -30.86
C LEU A 218 16.59 12.62 -29.43
N PRO A 219 15.77 12.90 -28.41
CA PRO A 219 16.21 12.90 -27.01
C PRO A 219 16.69 11.52 -26.53
N ILE A 220 16.41 10.44 -27.25
CA ILE A 220 16.84 9.08 -26.92
C ILE A 220 18.37 9.00 -26.72
N TRP A 221 19.17 9.79 -27.44
CA TRP A 221 20.62 9.80 -27.24
C TRP A 221 21.06 10.31 -25.87
N LEU A 222 20.23 11.10 -25.18
CA LEU A 222 20.49 11.57 -23.82
C LEU A 222 20.43 10.43 -22.79
N LEU A 223 19.86 9.28 -23.16
CA LEU A 223 19.91 8.06 -22.35
C LEU A 223 21.35 7.55 -22.20
N PHE A 224 22.21 7.67 -23.21
CA PHE A 224 23.63 7.28 -23.08
C PHE A 224 24.39 8.13 -22.06
N PHE A 225 24.00 9.40 -21.91
CA PHE A 225 24.57 10.29 -20.89
C PHE A 225 24.08 9.97 -19.47
N SER A 226 23.17 9.01 -19.30
CA SER A 226 22.85 8.45 -17.97
C SER A 226 23.88 7.44 -17.48
N LEU A 227 24.80 6.96 -18.33
CA LEU A 227 25.83 5.98 -17.93
C LEU A 227 26.78 6.50 -16.82
N PRO A 228 27.34 7.73 -16.91
CA PRO A 228 28.12 8.31 -15.81
C PRO A 228 27.32 8.42 -14.52
N TYR A 229 26.03 8.70 -14.63
CA TYR A 229 25.14 8.75 -13.47
C TYR A 229 24.94 7.38 -12.82
N LEU A 230 24.71 6.33 -13.62
CA LEU A 230 24.68 4.95 -13.14
C LEU A 230 26.02 4.53 -12.51
N ALA A 231 27.14 5.04 -13.00
CA ALA A 231 28.45 4.82 -12.39
C ALA A 231 28.59 5.51 -11.02
N VAL A 232 28.04 6.72 -10.86
CA VAL A 232 27.95 7.40 -9.54
C VAL A 232 27.09 6.61 -8.58
N LEU A 233 25.94 6.10 -9.04
CA LEU A 233 25.09 5.22 -8.24
C LEU A 233 25.82 3.93 -7.86
N GLY A 234 26.48 3.26 -8.81
CA GLY A 234 27.27 2.07 -8.52
C GLY A 234 28.39 2.34 -7.51
N SER A 235 29.04 3.50 -7.62
CA SER A 235 30.03 3.95 -6.63
C SER A 235 29.41 4.17 -5.25
N TYR A 236 28.22 4.79 -5.19
CA TYR A 236 27.45 4.93 -3.94
C TYR A 236 27.13 3.56 -3.33
N LEU A 237 26.59 2.62 -4.11
CA LEU A 237 26.27 1.27 -3.63
C LEU A 237 27.53 0.60 -3.05
N ILE A 238 28.65 0.62 -3.78
CA ILE A 238 29.94 0.06 -3.32
C ILE A 238 30.40 0.71 -2.01
N LEU A 239 30.31 2.04 -1.90
CA LEU A 239 30.74 2.77 -0.69
C LEU A 239 29.93 2.39 0.56
N PHE A 240 28.64 2.08 0.39
CA PHE A 240 27.78 1.64 1.48
C PHE A 240 27.74 0.11 1.64
N GLY A 241 28.65 -0.62 0.97
CA GLY A 241 28.76 -2.07 1.07
C GLY A 241 27.63 -2.84 0.38
N GLN A 242 26.86 -2.16 -0.46
CA GLN A 242 25.79 -2.73 -1.26
C GLN A 242 26.34 -3.39 -2.53
N LYS A 243 25.72 -4.50 -2.95
CA LYS A 243 26.17 -5.24 -4.13
C LYS A 243 25.89 -4.44 -5.41
N PRO A 244 26.78 -4.43 -6.40
CA PRO A 244 26.58 -3.66 -7.63
C PRO A 244 25.41 -4.19 -8.49
N ASP A 245 25.07 -5.47 -8.36
CA ASP A 245 23.93 -6.11 -9.03
C ASP A 245 22.60 -5.97 -8.24
N GLN A 246 22.60 -5.22 -7.14
CA GLN A 246 21.42 -5.01 -6.29
C GLN A 246 20.28 -4.32 -7.03
N LEU A 247 20.56 -3.53 -8.08
CA LEU A 247 19.52 -2.91 -8.93
C LEU A 247 18.75 -3.93 -9.77
N LEU A 248 19.31 -5.12 -10.03
CA LEU A 248 18.60 -6.20 -10.67
C LEU A 248 17.91 -7.08 -9.62
N GLN A 249 18.66 -7.43 -8.57
CA GLN A 249 18.16 -8.24 -7.45
C GLN A 249 16.93 -7.59 -6.78
N MET A 250 16.81 -6.26 -6.76
CA MET A 250 15.64 -5.59 -6.20
C MET A 250 14.31 -6.04 -6.81
N TRP A 251 14.31 -6.46 -8.08
CA TRP A 251 13.13 -6.95 -8.79
C TRP A 251 13.04 -8.48 -8.74
N THR A 252 14.17 -9.16 -8.90
CA THR A 252 14.22 -10.63 -9.07
C THR A 252 14.29 -11.39 -7.75
N GLU A 253 14.92 -10.85 -6.71
CA GLU A 253 14.94 -11.41 -5.34
C GLU A 253 13.66 -11.09 -4.56
N THR A 254 12.52 -11.22 -5.24
CA THR A 254 11.18 -11.12 -4.67
C THR A 254 10.38 -12.37 -5.05
N SER A 255 9.19 -12.51 -4.47
CA SER A 255 8.19 -13.52 -4.82
C SER A 255 6.86 -12.85 -5.15
N ASP A 256 5.97 -13.54 -5.86
CA ASP A 256 4.58 -13.13 -6.12
C ASP A 256 4.38 -12.04 -7.20
N TRP A 257 5.45 -11.50 -7.76
CA TRP A 257 5.41 -10.41 -8.76
C TRP A 257 5.94 -10.84 -10.12
N ALA A 258 5.71 -10.01 -11.14
CA ALA A 258 5.95 -10.41 -12.53
C ALA A 258 7.42 -10.69 -12.87
N LEU A 259 8.37 -9.97 -12.25
CA LEU A 259 9.81 -10.19 -12.45
C LEU A 259 10.44 -11.04 -11.33
N SER A 260 9.64 -11.56 -10.40
CA SER A 260 10.11 -12.38 -9.29
C SER A 260 10.71 -13.71 -9.77
N GLU A 261 11.87 -14.08 -9.22
CA GLU A 261 12.53 -15.36 -9.49
C GLU A 261 12.55 -16.29 -8.26
N LYS A 262 12.14 -15.81 -7.09
CA LYS A 262 12.14 -16.59 -5.84
C LYS A 262 10.77 -17.20 -5.55
N ILE A 263 10.80 -18.34 -4.89
CA ILE A 263 9.61 -19.05 -4.42
C ILE A 263 9.61 -18.97 -2.90
N SER A 264 8.60 -18.31 -2.34
CA SER A 264 8.44 -18.15 -0.90
C SER A 264 7.85 -19.40 -0.23
N PRO A 265 8.07 -19.58 1.07
CA PRO A 265 7.35 -20.58 1.85
C PRO A 265 5.82 -20.39 1.71
N PRO A 266 5.03 -21.47 1.72
CA PRO A 266 3.58 -21.37 1.63
C PRO A 266 3.03 -20.62 2.84
N ASN A 267 2.01 -19.78 2.60
CA ASN A 267 1.38 -19.00 3.66
C ASN A 267 0.80 -19.90 4.76
N ALA A 268 1.00 -19.50 6.01
CA ALA A 268 0.36 -20.13 7.15
C ALA A 268 -1.13 -19.71 7.18
N PHE A 269 -2.03 -20.68 7.09
CA PHE A 269 -3.47 -20.44 7.15
C PHE A 269 -3.99 -20.57 8.58
N TYR A 270 -4.70 -19.56 9.06
CA TYR A 270 -5.47 -19.61 10.31
C TYR A 270 -6.97 -19.55 9.99
N ASP A 271 -7.79 -20.32 10.70
CA ASP A 271 -9.24 -20.35 10.50
C ASP A 271 -9.88 -18.95 10.67
N GLU A 272 -10.44 -18.42 9.58
CA GLU A 272 -11.13 -17.13 9.49
C GLU A 272 -12.52 -17.13 10.18
N HIS A 273 -12.61 -17.64 11.41
CA HIS A 273 -13.79 -17.41 12.23
C HIS A 273 -13.67 -16.02 12.87
N TYR A 274 -14.61 -15.11 12.59
CA TYR A 274 -14.72 -13.73 13.12
C TYR A 274 -13.95 -13.42 14.40
N LEU A 275 -14.25 -14.15 15.48
CA LEU A 275 -13.72 -13.88 16.81
C LEU A 275 -12.29 -14.45 17.01
N CYS A 276 -11.93 -15.50 16.26
CA CYS A 276 -10.58 -16.03 16.11
C CYS A 276 -9.70 -15.07 15.28
N THR A 277 -10.25 -14.49 14.21
CA THR A 277 -9.58 -13.48 13.37
C THR A 277 -9.28 -12.23 14.19
N VAL A 278 -10.20 -11.78 15.03
CA VAL A 278 -10.00 -10.63 15.93
C VAL A 278 -8.90 -10.89 16.96
N GLY A 279 -8.89 -12.09 17.55
CA GLY A 279 -7.86 -12.50 18.51
C GLY A 279 -6.46 -12.65 17.89
N ALA A 280 -6.38 -13.03 16.61
CA ALA A 280 -5.13 -13.23 15.88
C ALA A 280 -4.60 -11.94 15.22
N ALA A 281 -5.47 -11.11 14.64
CA ALA A 281 -5.09 -9.95 13.82
C ALA A 281 -5.07 -8.62 14.58
N GLY A 282 -5.77 -8.50 15.72
CA GLY A 282 -5.81 -7.25 16.50
C GLY A 282 -4.51 -6.95 17.25
N HIS A 283 -4.34 -5.71 17.70
CA HIS A 283 -3.13 -5.32 18.43
C HIS A 283 -3.03 -6.04 19.78
N ARG A 284 -1.90 -6.71 20.04
CA ARG A 284 -1.69 -7.56 21.23
C ARG A 284 -2.03 -6.89 22.57
N LYS A 285 -1.78 -5.57 22.69
CA LYS A 285 -2.09 -4.79 23.90
C LYS A 285 -3.60 -4.67 24.17
N LEU A 286 -4.43 -4.68 23.12
CA LEU A 286 -5.88 -4.52 23.20
C LEU A 286 -6.59 -5.89 23.26
N VAL A 287 -6.30 -6.77 22.30
CA VAL A 287 -7.01 -8.06 22.16
C VAL A 287 -6.51 -9.16 23.10
N LYS A 288 -5.35 -8.95 23.73
CA LYS A 288 -4.79 -9.78 24.82
C LYS A 288 -4.91 -11.29 24.57
N PRO A 289 -4.20 -11.84 23.57
CA PRO A 289 -4.19 -13.27 23.32
C PRO A 289 -3.61 -14.01 24.53
N ILE A 290 -4.22 -15.14 24.90
CA ILE A 290 -3.87 -15.92 26.11
C ILE A 290 -3.05 -17.15 25.73
N ARG A 291 -3.53 -17.95 24.76
CA ARG A 291 -2.88 -19.21 24.35
C ARG A 291 -3.29 -19.62 22.93
N MET A 292 -2.58 -20.59 22.36
CA MET A 292 -3.06 -21.33 21.19
C MET A 292 -4.04 -22.43 21.63
N GLY A 293 -5.18 -22.51 20.97
CA GLY A 293 -6.18 -23.57 21.14
C GLY A 293 -6.44 -24.31 19.84
N GLU A 294 -7.38 -25.25 19.89
CA GLU A 294 -7.75 -26.08 18.74
C GLU A 294 -9.27 -26.01 18.49
N ARG A 295 -9.66 -25.89 17.22
CA ARG A 295 -11.05 -25.96 16.79
C ARG A 295 -11.12 -26.71 15.47
N HIS A 296 -11.95 -27.76 15.40
CA HIS A 296 -12.11 -28.59 14.19
C HIS A 296 -10.77 -29.06 13.56
N GLY A 297 -9.73 -29.30 14.37
CA GLY A 297 -8.41 -29.73 13.89
C GLY A 297 -7.45 -28.59 13.50
N HIS A 298 -7.89 -27.33 13.55
CA HIS A 298 -7.08 -26.16 13.20
C HIS A 298 -6.63 -25.39 14.45
N ARG A 299 -5.42 -24.82 14.38
CA ARG A 299 -4.87 -23.99 15.46
C ARG A 299 -5.51 -22.60 15.47
N VAL A 300 -5.98 -22.17 16.63
CA VAL A 300 -6.68 -20.90 16.83
C VAL A 300 -6.00 -20.08 17.92
N VAL A 301 -5.81 -18.77 17.70
CA VAL A 301 -5.36 -17.86 18.76
C VAL A 301 -6.54 -17.58 19.69
N VAL A 302 -6.40 -17.98 20.95
CA VAL A 302 -7.48 -17.88 21.95
C VAL A 302 -7.26 -16.64 22.82
N ASN A 303 -8.28 -15.79 22.88
CA ASN A 303 -8.40 -14.72 23.86
C ASN A 303 -9.63 -14.93 24.76
N ARG A 304 -9.75 -14.14 25.83
CA ARG A 304 -10.85 -14.29 26.79
C ARG A 304 -12.23 -14.09 26.15
N GLN A 305 -12.35 -13.12 25.24
CA GLN A 305 -13.61 -12.79 24.56
C GLN A 305 -14.13 -13.99 23.74
N LEU A 306 -13.22 -14.71 23.07
CA LEU A 306 -13.52 -15.95 22.35
C LEU A 306 -13.99 -17.07 23.25
N GLN A 307 -13.35 -17.27 24.40
CA GLN A 307 -13.76 -18.28 25.36
C GLN A 307 -15.15 -17.99 25.92
N ILE A 308 -15.45 -16.72 26.25
CA ILE A 308 -16.76 -16.31 26.75
C ILE A 308 -17.85 -16.54 25.70
N ALA A 309 -17.61 -16.12 24.45
CA ALA A 309 -18.58 -16.26 23.38
C ALA A 309 -18.92 -17.74 23.11
N ASN A 310 -17.91 -18.62 23.08
CA ASN A 310 -18.12 -20.06 22.86
C ASN A 310 -18.81 -20.73 24.06
N ALA A 311 -18.46 -20.36 25.29
CA ALA A 311 -19.13 -20.87 26.49
C ALA A 311 -20.60 -20.46 26.55
N PHE A 312 -20.93 -19.23 26.15
CA PHE A 312 -22.31 -18.75 26.03
C PHE A 312 -23.07 -19.49 24.93
N GLU A 313 -22.46 -19.69 23.76
CA GLU A 313 -23.06 -20.46 22.66
C GLU A 313 -23.40 -21.89 23.12
N GLN A 314 -22.50 -22.54 23.86
CA GLN A 314 -22.73 -23.88 24.42
C GLN A 314 -23.93 -23.90 25.39
N ILE A 315 -24.09 -22.89 26.26
CA ILE A 315 -25.25 -22.78 27.14
C ILE A 315 -26.55 -22.57 26.35
N LEU A 316 -26.51 -21.76 25.29
CA LEU A 316 -27.65 -21.58 24.39
C LEU A 316 -28.04 -22.89 23.70
N GLU A 317 -27.06 -23.68 23.27
CA GLU A 317 -27.28 -24.99 22.65
C GLU A 317 -27.93 -25.97 23.64
N GLU A 318 -27.40 -26.06 24.87
CA GLU A 318 -27.88 -26.95 25.92
C GLU A 318 -29.29 -26.59 26.41
N ARG A 319 -29.61 -25.29 26.55
CA ARG A 319 -30.86 -24.83 27.19
C ARG A 319 -31.94 -24.42 26.20
N CYS A 320 -31.58 -23.90 25.03
CA CYS A 320 -32.51 -23.30 24.08
C CYS A 320 -32.12 -23.66 22.62
N PRO A 321 -32.16 -24.95 22.23
CA PRO A 321 -31.63 -25.42 20.94
C PRO A 321 -32.35 -24.85 19.70
N ARG A 322 -33.59 -24.36 19.86
CA ARG A 322 -34.31 -23.64 18.78
C ARG A 322 -33.79 -22.22 18.60
N LEU A 323 -33.46 -21.53 19.69
CA LEU A 323 -32.90 -20.19 19.67
C LEU A 323 -31.43 -20.22 19.22
N HIS A 324 -30.66 -21.21 19.68
CA HIS A 324 -29.30 -21.47 19.19
C HIS A 324 -29.26 -21.62 17.67
N ARG A 325 -30.12 -22.47 17.08
CA ARG A 325 -30.22 -22.62 15.62
C ARG A 325 -30.57 -21.32 14.89
N CYS A 326 -31.45 -20.49 15.44
CA CYS A 326 -31.79 -19.21 14.86
C CYS A 326 -30.61 -18.22 14.91
N VAL A 327 -29.96 -18.09 16.06
CA VAL A 327 -28.77 -17.25 16.25
C VAL A 327 -27.63 -17.72 15.34
N ARG A 328 -27.40 -19.04 15.25
CA ARG A 328 -26.39 -19.63 14.37
C ARG A 328 -26.70 -19.38 12.90
N SER A 329 -27.95 -19.55 12.48
CA SER A 329 -28.35 -19.27 11.09
C SER A 329 -28.21 -17.79 10.72
N ASN A 330 -28.52 -16.86 11.62
CA ASN A 330 -28.28 -15.43 11.39
C ASN A 330 -26.78 -15.11 11.40
N TYR A 331 -26.02 -15.76 12.27
CA TYR A 331 -24.57 -15.62 12.35
C TYR A 331 -23.89 -16.10 11.06
N ASP A 332 -24.25 -17.26 10.54
CA ASP A 332 -23.67 -17.80 9.29
C ASP A 332 -24.07 -16.94 8.08
N ARG A 333 -25.26 -16.33 8.10
CA ARG A 333 -25.75 -15.46 7.02
C ARG A 333 -25.12 -14.08 7.00
N TYR A 334 -24.87 -13.47 8.17
CA TYR A 334 -24.40 -12.08 8.25
C TYR A 334 -23.00 -11.95 8.86
N GLY A 335 -22.71 -12.67 9.95
CA GLY A 335 -21.44 -12.58 10.68
C GLY A 335 -20.26 -13.19 9.93
N TYR A 336 -20.45 -14.36 9.32
CA TYR A 336 -19.37 -15.05 8.60
C TYR A 336 -18.89 -14.29 7.35
N PRO A 337 -19.76 -13.75 6.48
CA PRO A 337 -19.32 -12.87 5.39
C PRO A 337 -18.57 -11.65 5.89
N ILE A 338 -19.05 -10.98 6.94
CA ILE A 338 -18.39 -9.79 7.51
C ILE A 338 -16.97 -10.13 8.01
N SER A 339 -16.78 -11.32 8.59
CA SER A 339 -15.46 -11.74 9.10
C SER A 339 -14.37 -11.86 8.05
N LYS A 340 -14.72 -12.26 6.83
CA LYS A 340 -13.80 -12.33 5.68
C LYS A 340 -13.35 -10.94 5.16
N HIS A 341 -14.04 -9.88 5.59
CA HIS A 341 -13.71 -8.50 5.24
C HIS A 341 -12.84 -7.81 6.31
N ILE A 342 -12.56 -8.47 7.44
CA ILE A 342 -11.66 -7.97 8.49
C ILE A 342 -10.24 -8.33 8.09
N ARG A 343 -9.53 -7.39 7.49
CA ARG A 343 -8.18 -7.63 6.95
C ARG A 343 -7.10 -6.81 7.66
N LYS A 344 -7.48 -5.73 8.35
CA LYS A 344 -6.54 -4.84 9.05
C LYS A 344 -6.63 -4.99 10.57
N ALA A 345 -5.50 -4.84 11.26
CA ALA A 345 -5.43 -4.92 12.73
C ALA A 345 -6.37 -3.92 13.43
N TRP A 346 -6.52 -2.70 12.90
CA TRP A 346 -7.44 -1.71 13.47
C TRP A 346 -8.92 -2.08 13.28
N GLN A 347 -9.28 -2.82 12.23
CA GLN A 347 -10.65 -3.31 12.02
C GLN A 347 -10.97 -4.39 13.05
N ALA A 348 -10.01 -5.30 13.29
CA ALA A 348 -10.09 -6.27 14.37
C ALA A 348 -10.23 -5.60 15.74
N ASP A 349 -9.47 -4.53 16.01
CA ASP A 349 -9.58 -3.77 17.25
C ASP A 349 -10.94 -3.06 17.42
N LEU A 350 -11.44 -2.42 16.35
CA LEU A 350 -12.75 -1.76 16.36
C LEU A 350 -13.85 -2.77 16.68
N ILE A 351 -13.80 -3.93 16.04
CA ILE A 351 -14.74 -5.02 16.26
C ILE A 351 -14.64 -5.57 17.68
N TYR A 352 -13.41 -5.77 18.18
CA TYR A 352 -13.17 -6.20 19.54
C TYR A 352 -13.84 -5.26 20.56
N LEU A 353 -13.77 -3.94 20.33
CA LEU A 353 -14.43 -2.92 21.14
C LEU A 353 -15.96 -2.97 21.01
N ILE A 354 -16.50 -3.09 19.80
CA ILE A 354 -17.96 -3.22 19.56
C ILE A 354 -18.52 -4.46 20.26
N MET A 355 -17.75 -5.55 20.34
CA MET A 355 -18.16 -6.79 21.00
C MET A 355 -18.08 -6.74 22.53
N LYS A 356 -17.47 -5.72 23.15
CA LYS A 356 -17.33 -5.66 24.62
C LYS A 356 -18.66 -5.61 25.38
N PRO A 357 -19.67 -4.80 24.97
CA PRO A 357 -20.99 -4.85 25.59
C PRO A 357 -21.64 -6.23 25.48
N ALA A 358 -21.49 -6.91 24.34
CA ALA A 358 -22.02 -8.26 24.14
C ALA A 358 -21.29 -9.30 25.02
N GLU A 359 -19.96 -9.19 25.15
CA GLU A 359 -19.16 -10.01 26.05
C GLU A 359 -19.64 -9.91 27.51
N TRP A 360 -20.01 -8.71 27.96
CA TRP A 360 -20.54 -8.51 29.32
C TRP A 360 -21.91 -9.17 29.49
N LEU A 361 -22.78 -9.06 28.49
CA LEU A 361 -24.06 -9.75 28.49
C LEU A 361 -23.88 -11.27 28.51
N PHE A 362 -22.97 -11.81 27.68
CA PHE A 362 -22.64 -13.24 27.66
C PHE A 362 -22.12 -13.71 29.03
N LEU A 363 -21.20 -12.95 29.64
CA LEU A 363 -20.71 -13.23 30.99
C LEU A 363 -21.85 -13.26 32.02
N ILE A 364 -22.74 -12.27 32.01
CA ILE A 364 -23.90 -12.23 32.92
C ILE A 364 -24.75 -13.50 32.74
N VAL A 365 -25.05 -13.89 31.51
CA VAL A 365 -25.84 -15.10 31.25
C VAL A 365 -25.12 -16.36 31.75
N ILE A 366 -23.81 -16.50 31.51
CA ILE A 366 -23.01 -17.63 31.99
C ILE A 366 -23.04 -17.70 33.53
N TYR A 367 -22.82 -16.56 34.22
CA TYR A 367 -22.83 -16.48 35.68
C TYR A 367 -24.21 -16.74 36.31
N LEU A 368 -25.30 -16.50 35.58
CA LEU A 368 -26.65 -16.82 36.04
C LEU A 368 -27.02 -18.29 35.87
N HIS A 369 -26.38 -19.00 34.94
CA HIS A 369 -26.81 -20.35 34.53
C HIS A 369 -25.82 -21.47 34.88
N ASP A 370 -24.58 -21.14 35.25
CA ASP A 370 -23.55 -22.12 35.60
C ASP A 370 -23.11 -21.98 37.07
N ARG A 371 -22.86 -23.11 37.74
CA ARG A 371 -22.33 -23.15 39.11
C ARG A 371 -20.83 -22.84 39.14
N GLN A 372 -20.09 -23.12 38.06
CA GLN A 372 -18.66 -22.84 37.94
C GLN A 372 -18.36 -22.12 36.61
N PRO A 373 -18.82 -20.86 36.46
CA PRO A 373 -18.79 -20.14 35.18
C PRO A 373 -17.37 -19.97 34.63
N GLU A 374 -16.38 -19.69 35.48
CA GLU A 374 -14.99 -19.51 35.04
C GLU A 374 -14.33 -20.81 34.56
N ASN A 375 -14.68 -21.96 35.15
CA ASN A 375 -14.17 -23.25 34.69
C ASN A 375 -14.71 -23.59 33.29
N ARG A 376 -16.00 -23.35 33.03
CA ARG A 376 -16.58 -23.55 31.69
C ARG A 376 -15.90 -22.66 30.65
N ILE A 377 -15.57 -21.41 30.99
CA ILE A 377 -14.86 -20.49 30.09
C ILE A 377 -13.41 -20.98 29.84
N ALA A 378 -12.70 -21.38 30.88
CA ALA A 378 -11.29 -21.77 30.80
C ALA A 378 -11.04 -23.05 29.96
N VAL A 379 -12.01 -23.96 29.92
CA VAL A 379 -11.93 -25.22 29.17
C VAL A 379 -12.11 -25.03 27.65
N GLN A 380 -12.69 -23.92 27.21
CA GLN A 380 -12.93 -23.67 25.79
C GLN A 380 -11.63 -23.68 24.98
N TYR A 381 -11.67 -24.36 23.83
CA TYR A 381 -10.56 -24.52 22.88
C TYR A 381 -9.29 -25.18 23.45
N LEU A 382 -9.40 -25.95 24.54
CA LEU A 382 -8.32 -26.85 24.94
C LEU A 382 -8.09 -27.88 23.81
N PRO A 383 -6.84 -28.21 23.47
CA PRO A 383 -6.55 -29.26 22.53
C PRO A 383 -7.16 -30.57 23.06
N LEU A 384 -7.85 -31.31 22.18
CA LEU A 384 -8.37 -32.62 22.57
C LEU A 384 -7.17 -33.50 22.90
N SER A 385 -7.01 -33.87 24.17
CA SER A 385 -6.13 -34.98 24.53
C SER A 385 -6.63 -36.21 23.75
N LYS A 386 -5.84 -36.68 22.79
CA LYS A 386 -6.08 -37.94 22.05
C LYS A 386 -6.20 -39.18 22.97
N ASN A 387 -6.07 -39.04 24.29
CA ASN A 387 -6.05 -40.11 25.28
C ASN A 387 -7.29 -40.18 26.20
N LEU A 388 -8.44 -39.58 25.85
CA LEU A 388 -9.67 -39.66 26.67
C LEU A 388 -10.91 -40.21 25.95
N LEU A 389 -10.74 -40.88 24.81
CA LEU A 389 -11.75 -41.82 24.33
C LEU A 389 -11.50 -43.15 25.03
N PRO A 390 -12.49 -43.77 25.72
CA PRO A 390 -12.35 -45.15 26.15
C PRO A 390 -12.00 -45.97 24.92
N GLN A 391 -10.90 -46.72 24.96
CA GLN A 391 -10.67 -47.78 23.99
C GLN A 391 -11.85 -48.76 24.16
N GLU A 392 -12.78 -48.74 23.22
CA GLU A 392 -13.71 -49.86 23.06
C GLU A 392 -12.84 -51.09 22.86
N ASN A 393 -12.89 -51.97 23.87
CA ASN A 393 -12.30 -53.29 23.86
C ASN A 393 -12.75 -54.00 22.59
N THR A 394 -11.83 -54.15 21.65
CA THR A 394 -11.92 -55.19 20.63
C THR A 394 -11.51 -56.50 21.33
N SER A 395 -12.48 -57.14 21.95
CA SER A 395 -12.37 -58.54 22.38
C SER A 395 -12.99 -59.45 21.32
N ASN A 396 -12.11 -60.23 20.68
CA ASN A 396 -12.31 -61.50 19.96
C ASN A 396 -13.36 -61.59 18.85
#